data_AF-A0A956BZ12-F1
#
_entry.id   AF-A0A956BZ12-F1
#
_cell.length_a   1.000
_cell.length_b   1.000
_cell.length_c   1.000
_cell.angle_alpha   90.00
_cell.angle_beta   90.00
_cell.angle_gamma   90.00
#
_symmetry.space_group_name_H-M   'P 1'
#
loop_
_entity.id
_entity.type
_entity.pdbx_description
1 polymer ?
#
loop_
_entity_poly.entity_id
_entity_poly.type
_entity_poly.pdbx_seq_one_letter_code
_entity_poly.pdbx_strand_id
1 'polypeptide(L)'
;MVSFVSSQGLAQAPTDFAPDGEEWNGLGDFIALGQGRGIDLTYETGLDLDDLPPADAVWIVHPTEELPGASLTAFLKGGGRLVI
;
A
#
# COMPACT_ATOMS: atom_id res chain seq x y z
N MET A 1 6.99 -49.78 -5.14
CA MET A 1 6.03 -48.70 -5.46
C MET A 1 6.09 -47.73 -4.30
N VAL A 2 6.83 -46.63 -4.45
CA VAL A 2 7.03 -45.64 -3.37
C VAL A 2 6.12 -44.46 -3.69
N SER A 3 5.17 -44.18 -2.80
CA SER A 3 4.25 -43.05 -2.92
C SER A 3 4.83 -41.87 -2.15
N PHE A 4 5.06 -40.75 -2.84
CA PHE A 4 5.44 -39.48 -2.22
C PHE A 4 4.17 -38.67 -1.99
N VAL A 5 3.80 -38.46 -0.72
CA VAL A 5 2.77 -37.47 -0.36
C VAL A 5 3.47 -36.12 -0.28
N SER A 6 3.26 -35.27 -1.29
CA SER A 6 3.64 -33.87 -1.23
C SER A 6 2.76 -33.17 -0.21
N SER A 7 3.30 -32.90 0.98
CA SER A 7 2.75 -31.86 1.85
C SER A 7 2.96 -30.53 1.14
N GLN A 8 1.91 -30.03 0.49
CA GLN A 8 1.87 -28.63 0.10
C GLN A 8 1.87 -27.82 1.39
N GLY A 9 3.05 -27.39 1.83
CA GLY A 9 3.15 -26.24 2.70
C GLY A 9 2.46 -25.11 1.94
N LEU A 10 1.40 -24.56 2.53
CA LEU A 10 0.81 -23.32 2.06
C LEU A 10 1.96 -22.31 1.99
N ALA A 11 2.48 -22.07 0.79
CA ALA A 11 3.27 -20.89 0.55
C ALA A 11 2.28 -19.75 0.82
N GLN A 12 2.33 -19.20 2.04
CA GLN A 12 1.80 -17.86 2.24
C GLN A 12 2.54 -17.04 1.21
N ALA A 13 1.80 -16.54 0.21
CA ALA A 13 2.34 -15.53 -0.66
C ALA A 13 2.93 -14.49 0.29
N PRO A 14 4.24 -14.26 0.27
CA PRO A 14 4.81 -13.13 0.97
C PRO A 14 3.96 -11.93 0.57
N THR A 15 3.52 -11.15 1.56
CA THR A 15 2.59 -10.06 1.32
C THR A 15 3.31 -9.09 0.39
N ASP A 16 3.03 -9.17 -0.91
CA ASP A 16 3.81 -8.54 -1.99
C ASP A 16 3.99 -7.02 -1.79
N PHE A 17 3.14 -6.40 -0.96
CA PHE A 17 3.14 -4.98 -0.62
C PHE A 17 3.25 -4.72 0.89
N ALA A 18 3.76 -5.68 1.67
CA ALA A 18 4.03 -5.44 3.08
C ALA A 18 5.09 -4.33 3.24
N PRO A 19 4.83 -3.29 4.05
CA PRO A 19 5.78 -2.20 4.26
C PRO A 19 7.07 -2.65 4.98
N ASP A 20 7.02 -3.80 5.67
CA ASP A 20 8.14 -4.47 6.35
C ASP A 20 8.66 -5.70 5.59
N GLY A 21 8.15 -5.96 4.38
CA GLY A 21 8.58 -7.10 3.57
C GLY A 21 9.96 -6.91 2.97
N GLU A 22 10.82 -7.93 3.06
CA GLU A 22 12.11 -8.01 2.33
C GLU A 22 11.93 -8.41 0.86
N GLU A 23 10.68 -8.57 0.41
CA GLU A 23 10.35 -9.09 -0.90
C GLU A 23 10.11 -8.02 -1.96
N TRP A 24 10.40 -8.43 -3.19
CA TRP A 24 10.81 -7.56 -4.29
C TRP A 24 9.62 -6.92 -5.01
N ASN A 25 9.03 -5.88 -4.41
CA ASN A 25 8.14 -4.94 -5.13
C ASN A 25 8.49 -3.46 -4.89
N GLY A 26 9.71 -3.16 -4.45
CA GLY A 26 10.24 -1.79 -4.41
C GLY A 26 9.50 -0.82 -3.49
N LEU A 27 8.42 -1.24 -2.81
CA LEU A 27 7.70 -0.42 -1.84
C LEU A 27 8.60 -0.16 -0.63
N GLY A 28 9.27 -1.19 -0.09
CA GLY A 28 10.27 -1.02 0.97
C GLY A 28 11.40 -0.06 0.57
N ASP A 29 11.92 -0.17 -0.67
CA ASP A 29 12.96 0.73 -1.19
C ASP A 29 12.44 2.17 -1.36
N PHE A 30 11.21 2.34 -1.86
CA PHE A 30 10.57 3.65 -2.01
C PHE A 30 10.37 4.31 -0.64
N ILE A 31 9.91 3.54 0.34
CA ILE A 31 9.73 3.97 1.72
C ILE A 31 11.06 4.43 2.29
N ALA A 32 12.10 3.59 2.19
CA ALA A 32 13.44 3.91 2.68
C ALA A 32 14.01 5.17 2.00
N LEU A 33 13.72 5.34 0.71
CA LEU A 33 14.12 6.50 -0.09
C LEU A 33 13.43 7.80 0.37
N GLY A 34 12.14 7.73 0.70
CA GLY A 34 11.35 8.85 1.21
C GLY A 34 11.79 9.25 2.62
N GLN A 35 11.93 8.27 3.52
CA GLN A 35 12.44 8.49 4.87
C GLN A 35 13.85 9.08 4.86
N GLY A 36 14.73 8.57 3.99
CA GLY A 36 16.08 9.11 3.79
C GLY A 36 16.11 10.57 3.28
N ARG A 37 15.00 11.07 2.74
CA ARG A 37 14.81 12.47 2.32
C ARG A 37 14.07 13.32 3.36
N GLY A 38 13.72 12.75 4.51
CA GLY A 38 12.96 13.43 5.56
C GLY A 38 11.46 13.60 5.23
N ILE A 39 10.93 12.77 4.33
CA ILE A 39 9.49 12.71 4.06
C ILE A 39 8.84 11.87 5.15
N ASP A 40 7.83 12.43 5.81
CA ASP A 40 7.00 11.68 6.75
C ASP A 40 6.03 10.78 5.97
N LEU A 41 6.16 9.47 6.17
CA LEU A 41 5.36 8.46 5.49
C LEU A 41 4.59 7.67 6.54
N THR A 42 3.27 7.79 6.51
CA THR A 42 2.35 7.03 7.36
C THR A 42 1.71 5.91 6.55
N TYR A 43 1.72 4.69 7.09
CA TYR A 43 1.07 3.53 6.49
C TYR A 43 -0.17 3.18 7.28
N GLU A 44 -1.32 3.16 6.61
CA GLU A 44 -2.59 2.80 7.21
C GLU A 44 -3.27 1.76 6.32
N THR A 45 -3.85 0.73 6.94
CA THR A 45 -4.65 -0.28 6.24
C THR A 45 -6.06 0.22 5.92
N GLY A 46 -6.45 1.36 6.48
CA GLY A 46 -7.71 2.04 6.21
C GLY A 46 -7.50 3.55 6.35
N LEU A 47 -7.96 4.30 5.36
CA LEU A 47 -7.73 5.73 5.25
C LEU A 47 -9.07 6.47 5.20
N ASP A 48 -9.31 7.34 6.17
CA ASP A 48 -10.39 8.31 6.07
C ASP A 48 -9.89 9.54 5.29
N LEU A 49 -10.45 9.76 4.11
CA LEU A 49 -10.08 10.86 3.24
C LEU A 49 -10.57 12.22 3.75
N ASP A 50 -11.59 12.23 4.62
CA ASP A 50 -12.16 13.46 5.17
C ASP A 50 -11.29 14.03 6.31
N ASP A 51 -10.50 13.18 6.97
CA ASP A 51 -9.55 13.57 8.03
C ASP A 51 -8.17 14.00 7.48
N LEU A 52 -7.93 13.83 6.17
CA LEU A 52 -6.67 14.18 5.56
C LEU A 52 -6.56 15.69 5.26
N PRO A 53 -5.42 16.32 5.58
CA PRO A 53 -5.13 17.68 5.15
C PRO A 53 -5.21 17.78 3.61
N PRO A 54 -5.81 18.85 3.07
CA PRO A 54 -5.88 19.07 1.62
C PRO A 54 -4.52 19.25 0.94
N ALA A 55 -3.43 19.42 1.70
CA ALA A 55 -2.08 19.51 1.16
C ALA A 55 -1.40 18.14 0.98
N ASP A 56 -1.99 17.05 1.50
CA ASP A 56 -1.34 15.75 1.57
C ASP A 56 -1.44 14.99 0.25
N ALA A 57 -0.56 14.00 0.12
CA ALA A 57 -0.54 13.09 -1.01
C ALA A 57 -0.91 11.69 -0.53
N VAL A 58 -1.89 11.08 -1.18
CA VAL A 58 -2.32 9.71 -0.94
C VAL A 58 -1.76 8.83 -2.05
N TRP A 59 -1.10 7.75 -1.67
CA TRP A 59 -0.67 6.71 -2.59
C TRP A 59 -1.39 5.41 -2.26
N ILE A 60 -2.19 4.93 -3.21
CA ILE A 60 -2.95 3.69 -3.06
C ILE A 60 -2.19 2.60 -3.82
N VAL A 61 -1.71 1.60 -3.10
CA VAL A 61 -0.98 0.48 -3.68
C VAL A 61 -1.88 -0.75 -3.63
N HIS A 62 -2.13 -1.37 -4.78
CA HIS A 62 -2.89 -2.62 -4.92
C HIS A 62 -4.24 -2.61 -4.17
N PRO A 63 -5.22 -1.78 -4.60
CA PRO A 63 -6.54 -1.78 -3.97
C PRO A 63 -7.22 -3.13 -4.19
N THR A 64 -7.61 -3.78 -3.09
CA THR A 64 -8.34 -5.06 -3.10
C THR A 64 -9.86 -4.86 -3.10
N GLU A 65 -10.31 -3.63 -2.81
CA GLU A 65 -11.70 -3.21 -2.79
C GLU A 65 -11.93 -2.05 -3.77
N GLU A 66 -13.19 -1.80 -4.12
CA GLU A 66 -13.55 -0.66 -4.95
C GLU A 66 -13.30 0.66 -4.21
N LEU A 67 -12.62 1.59 -4.88
CA LEU A 67 -12.27 2.87 -4.27
C LEU A 67 -13.46 3.83 -4.19
N PRO A 68 -13.60 4.60 -3.09
CA PRO A 68 -14.73 5.52 -2.91
C PRO A 68 -14.58 6.76 -3.81
N GLY A 69 -15.05 6.66 -5.06
CA GLY A 69 -14.83 7.69 -6.08
C GLY A 69 -15.35 9.09 -5.72
N ALA A 70 -16.46 9.19 -4.97
CA ALA A 70 -16.99 10.47 -4.52
C ALA A 70 -16.05 11.17 -3.52
N SER A 71 -15.54 10.43 -2.53
CA SER A 71 -14.61 10.94 -1.52
C SER A 71 -13.26 11.29 -2.14
N LEU A 72 -12.72 10.45 -3.03
CA LEU A 72 -11.48 10.76 -3.77
C LEU A 72 -11.62 12.01 -4.64
N THR A 73 -12.78 12.20 -5.28
CA THR A 73 -13.05 13.41 -6.05
C THR A 73 -13.11 14.65 -5.15
N ALA A 74 -13.70 14.55 -3.96
CA ALA A 74 -13.74 15.64 -2.99
C ALA A 74 -12.33 15.99 -2.49
N PHE A 75 -11.52 15.00 -2.16
CA PHE A 75 -10.12 15.17 -1.76
C PHE A 75 -9.28 15.89 -2.83
N LEU A 76 -9.37 15.44 -4.10
CA LEU A 76 -8.69 16.09 -5.23
C LEU A 76 -9.16 17.54 -5.45
N LYS A 77 -10.46 17.81 -5.32
CA LYS A 77 -11.01 19.17 -5.39
C LYS A 77 -10.54 20.06 -4.23
N GLY A 78 -10.26 19.47 -3.08
CA GLY A 78 -9.66 20.14 -1.92
C GLY A 78 -8.20 20.56 -2.13
N GLY A 79 -7.54 20.06 -3.17
CA GLY A 79 -6.12 20.30 -3.45
C GLY A 79 -5.21 19.11 -3.15
N GLY A 80 -5.80 18.01 -2.65
CA GLY A 80 -5.09 16.76 -2.38
C GLY A 80 -4.54 16.14 -3.66
N ARG A 81 -3.50 15.32 -3.51
CA ARG A 81 -2.86 14.63 -4.64
C ARG A 81 -3.04 13.13 -4.49
N LEU A 82 -3.39 12.46 -5.58
CA LEU A 82 -3.60 11.01 -5.59
C LEU A 82 -2.67 10.36 -6.60
N VAL A 83 -2.04 9.27 -6.18
CA VAL A 83 -1.34 8.32 -7.04
C VAL A 83 -1.97 6.94 -6.80
N ILE A 84 -2.21 6.19 -7.88
CA ILE A 84 -2.73 4.82 -7.87
C ILE A 84 -1.88 3.96 -8.79
#